data_AF-A0A9E2XZH9-F1
#
_entry.id   AF-A0A9E2XZH9-F1
#
_cell.length_a   1.000
_cell.length_b   1.000
_cell.length_c   1.000
_cell.angle_alpha   90.00
_cell.angle_beta   90.00
_cell.angle_gamma   90.00
#
_symmetry.space_group_name_H-M   'P 1'
#
loop_
_entity.id
_entity.type
_entity.pdbx_description
1 polymer ?
#
loop_
_entity_poly.entity_id
_entity_poly.type
_entity_poly.pdbx_seq_one_letter_code
_entity_poly.pdbx_strand_id
1 'polypeptide(L)' 'VLREFGLELRQDVEVRVWDSTAELRYLVLPERPAGTEALSEEDLAALVTRDAMVGVSKVVFPPAKGNDERHS' A
#
# COMPACT_ATOMS: atom_id res chain seq x y z
N VAL A 1 3.68 -14.03 9.42
CA VAL A 1 3.48 -12.57 9.41
C VAL A 1 2.78 -12.05 8.16
N LEU A 2 3.41 -11.78 6.99
CA LEU A 2 2.70 -11.15 5.85
C LEU A 2 1.45 -11.91 5.35
N ARG A 3 1.48 -13.24 5.30
CA ARG A 3 0.29 -14.08 5.03
C ARG A 3 -0.77 -14.03 6.13
N GLU A 4 -0.38 -13.85 7.38
CA GLU A 4 -1.31 -13.74 8.52
C GLU A 4 -2.06 -12.39 8.50
N PHE A 5 -1.53 -11.39 7.79
CA PHE A 5 -2.19 -10.11 7.48
C PHE A 5 -2.91 -10.11 6.11
N GLY A 6 -3.05 -11.27 5.46
CA GLY A 6 -3.81 -11.41 4.20
C GLY A 6 -3.07 -11.02 2.92
N LEU A 7 -1.76 -10.78 2.97
CA LEU A 7 -0.96 -10.45 1.79
C LEU A 7 -0.33 -11.73 1.20
N GLU A 8 -0.88 -12.20 0.08
CA GLU A 8 -0.23 -13.21 -0.76
C GLU A 8 0.71 -12.56 -1.78
N LEU A 9 2.01 -12.85 -1.65
CA LEU A 9 3.03 -12.47 -2.61
C LEU A 9 3.34 -13.66 -3.52
N ARG A 10 3.51 -13.39 -4.82
CA ARG A 10 4.00 -14.38 -5.78
C ARG A 10 5.45 -14.74 -5.46
N GLN A 11 5.89 -15.94 -5.87
CA GLN A 11 7.24 -16.44 -5.56
C GLN A 11 8.38 -15.63 -6.18
N ASP A 12 8.10 -14.81 -7.19
CA ASP A 12 9.10 -13.98 -7.87
C ASP A 12 9.29 -12.59 -7.22
N VAL A 13 8.58 -12.30 -6.12
CA VAL A 13 8.68 -11.01 -5.42
C VAL A 13 9.73 -11.09 -4.32
N GLU A 14 10.80 -10.28 -4.43
CA GLU A 14 11.82 -10.13 -3.40
C GLU A 14 11.29 -9.30 -2.22
N VAL A 15 11.37 -9.86 -1.00
CA VAL A 15 10.97 -9.17 0.24
C VAL A 15 12.23 -8.78 1.02
N ARG A 16 12.41 -7.49 1.27
CA ARG A 16 13.51 -6.96 2.11
C ARG A 16 12.94 -6.34 3.37
N VAL A 17 13.31 -6.91 4.51
CA VAL A 17 12.92 -6.42 5.85
C VAL A 17 14.05 -5.54 6.38
N TRP A 18 13.73 -4.29 6.68
CA TRP A 18 14.66 -3.35 7.32
C TRP A 18 14.26 -3.15 8.77
N ASP A 19 15.16 -3.47 9.69
CA ASP A 19 14.97 -3.22 11.13
C ASP A 19 15.43 -1.78 11.47
N SER A 20 14.62 -1.07 12.26
CA SER A 20 14.73 0.38 12.46
C SER A 20 15.65 0.69 13.65
N THR A 21 16.95 0.36 13.55
CA THR A 21 17.88 0.48 14.68
C THR A 21 18.76 1.75 14.69
N ALA A 22 18.53 2.73 13.82
CA ALA A 22 19.13 4.08 13.91
C ALA A 22 18.20 5.10 13.24
N GLU A 23 18.38 6.40 13.52
CA GLU A 23 17.51 7.58 13.24
C GLU A 23 16.96 7.80 11.81
N LEU A 24 17.03 6.81 10.93
CA LEU A 24 16.49 6.81 9.58
C LEU A 24 15.00 6.43 9.60
N ARG A 25 14.19 7.27 8.96
CA ARG A 25 12.78 6.98 8.67
C ARG A 25 12.67 6.54 7.22
N TYR A 26 12.13 5.35 7.00
CA TYR A 26 11.83 4.82 5.67
C TYR A 26 10.33 4.97 5.36
N LEU A 27 10.04 5.12 4.08
CA LEU A 27 8.69 5.23 3.54
C LEU A 27 8.61 4.36 2.30
N VAL A 28 7.53 3.61 2.16
CA VAL A 28 7.24 2.86 0.93
C VAL A 28 6.62 3.82 -0.06
N LEU A 29 7.19 3.89 -1.27
CA LEU A 29 6.53 4.52 -2.41
C LEU A 29 5.67 3.45 -3.10
N PRO A 30 4.34 3.55 -3.07
CA PRO A 30 3.48 2.55 -3.69
C PRO A 30 3.64 2.56 -5.21
N GLU A 31 3.53 1.39 -5.82
CA GLU A 31 3.41 1.26 -7.27
C GLU A 31 2.13 1.95 -7.75
N ARG A 32 2.21 2.63 -8.91
CA ARG A 32 1.04 3.26 -9.52
C ARG A 32 0.04 2.17 -9.96
N PRO A 33 -1.22 2.21 -9.51
CA PRO A 33 -2.22 1.24 -9.93
C PRO A 33 -2.57 1.39 -11.42
N ALA A 34 -2.82 0.27 -12.09
CA ALA A 34 -3.30 0.26 -13.47
C ALA A 34 -4.66 0.96 -13.63
N GLY A 35 -4.93 1.52 -14.81
CA GLY A 35 -6.19 2.21 -15.09
C GLY A 35 -6.24 3.64 -14.56
N THR A 36 -5.11 4.17 -14.08
CA THR A 36 -4.98 5.55 -13.61
C THR A 36 -4.25 6.47 -14.57
N GLU A 37 -4.01 6.04 -15.82
CA GLU A 37 -3.17 6.74 -16.80
C GLU A 37 -3.67 8.16 -17.10
N ALA A 38 -4.99 8.36 -17.02
CA ALA A 38 -5.65 9.65 -17.25
C ALA A 38 -5.84 10.51 -16.00
N LEU A 39 -5.47 10.02 -14.80
CA LEU A 39 -5.62 10.77 -13.56
C LEU A 39 -4.56 11.87 -13.45
N SER A 40 -4.97 12.99 -12.83
CA SER A 40 -4.04 14.05 -12.45
C SER A 40 -3.15 13.60 -11.27
N GLU A 41 -2.10 14.37 -11.00
CA GLU A 41 -1.25 14.15 -9.83
C GLU A 41 -2.06 14.23 -8.52
N GLU A 42 -2.98 15.19 -8.43
CA GLU A 42 -3.84 15.38 -7.25
C GLU A 42 -4.76 14.16 -7.03
N ASP A 43 -5.34 13.64 -8.11
CA ASP A 43 -6.19 12.44 -8.06
C ASP A 43 -5.38 11.19 -7.68
N LEU A 44 -4.15 11.06 -8.18
CA LEU A 44 -3.26 9.95 -7.81
C LEU A 44 -2.86 10.04 -6.33
N ALA A 45 -2.54 11.24 -5.84
CA ALA A 45 -2.20 11.47 -4.45
C ALA A 45 -3.36 11.09 -3.51
N ALA A 46 -4.61 11.35 -3.93
CA ALA A 46 -5.80 10.98 -3.17
C ALA A 46 -5.99 9.45 -3.01
N LEU A 47 -5.37 8.63 -3.87
CA LEU A 47 -5.41 7.16 -3.76
C LEU A 47 -4.40 6.62 -2.73
N VAL A 48 -3.39 7.41 -2.36
CA VAL A 48 -2.30 6.96 -1.48
C VAL A 48 -2.73 7.01 -0.02
N THR A 49 -2.78 5.86 0.64
CA THR A 49 -3.13 5.73 2.06
C THR A 49 -1.88 5.55 2.93
N ARG A 50 -2.00 5.84 4.23
CA ARG A 50 -0.93 5.57 5.21
C ARG A 50 -0.47 4.11 5.16
N ASP A 51 -1.40 3.18 5.07
CA ASP A 51 -1.10 1.75 5.05
C ASP A 51 -0.29 1.35 3.82
N ALA A 52 -0.56 1.97 2.67
CA ALA A 52 0.26 1.78 1.48
C ALA A 52 1.67 2.37 1.65
N MET A 53 1.78 3.53 2.30
CA MET A 53 3.06 4.19 2.58
C MET A 53 3.92 3.49 3.64
N VAL A 54 3.31 2.66 4.48
CA VAL A 54 4.00 1.76 5.44
C VAL A 54 4.23 0.36 4.85
N GLY A 55 3.66 0.06 3.67
CA GLY A 55 3.86 -1.21 2.96
C GLY A 55 2.97 -2.36 3.43
N VAL A 56 1.90 -2.08 4.17
CA VAL A 56 0.95 -3.09 4.66
C VAL A 56 -0.32 -3.19 3.79
N SER A 57 -0.47 -2.31 2.80
CA SER A 57 -1.56 -2.34 1.82
C SER A 57 -1.08 -1.92 0.42
N LYS A 58 -1.86 -2.25 -0.61
CA LYS A 58 -1.63 -1.78 -1.98
C LYS A 58 -2.60 -0.65 -2.32
N VAL A 59 -2.15 0.31 -3.11
CA VAL A 59 -3.05 1.28 -3.76
C VAL A 59 -3.78 0.56 -4.89
N VAL A 60 -5.11 0.66 -4.94
CA VAL A 60 -5.96 0.01 -5.95
C VAL A 60 -6.90 1.03 -6.60
N PHE A 61 -7.17 0.84 -7.90
CA PHE A 61 -8.11 1.66 -8.66
C PHE A 61 -9.06 0.77 -9.48
N PRO A 62 -10.38 1.01 -9.45
CA PRO A 62 -11.07 1.95 -8.57
C PRO A 62 -10.91 1.56 -7.09
N PRO A 63 -10.93 2.53 -6.15
CA PRO A 63 -10.79 2.22 -4.74
C PRO A 63 -11.89 1.25 -4.30
N ALA A 64 -11.52 0.22 -3.54
CA ALA A 64 -12.51 -0.69 -2.98
C ALA A 64 -13.52 0.10 -2.14
N LYS A 65 -14.82 -0.15 -2.31
CA LYS A 65 -15.85 0.44 -1.45
C LYS A 65 -15.52 0.05 -0.01
N GLY A 66 -15.22 1.04 0.84
CA GLY A 66 -14.82 0.80 2.22
C GLY A 66 -15.88 -0.03 2.95
N ASN A 67 -15.46 -1.10 3.62
CA ASN A 67 -16.22 -1.71 4.70
C ASN A 67 -16.19 -0.77 5.90
N ASP A 68 -16.99 0.29 5.87
CA ASP A 68 -17.16 1.23 6.99
C ASP A 68 -18.32 0.78 7.90
N GLU A 69 -18.31 -0.49 8.34
CA GLU A 69 -19.39 -1.05 9.18
C GLU A 69 -18.94 -2.03 10.28
N ARG A 70 -17.67 -2.02 10.72
CA ARG A 70 -17.30 -2.73 11.95
C ARG A 70 -16.26 -1.98 12.75
N HIS A 71 -16.72 -1.10 13.64
CA HIS A 71 -16.39 -1.08 15.07
C HIS A 71 -17.41 -0.14 15.74
N SER A 72 -18.50 -0.75 16.23
CA SER A 72 -19.29 -0.22 17.34
C SER A 72 -18.60 -0.49 18.66
#